data_AF-A0A543PHZ0-F1
#
_entry.id   AF-A0A543PHZ0-F1
#
_cell.length_a   1.000
_cell.length_b   1.000
_cell.length_c   1.000
_cell.angle_alpha   90.00
_cell.angle_beta   90.00
_cell.angle_gamma   90.00
#
_symmetry.space_group_name_H-M   'P 1'
#
loop_
_entity.id
_entity.type
_entity.pdbx_description
1 polymer ?
#
loop_
_entity_poly.entity_id
_entity_poly.type
_entity_poly.pdbx_seq_one_letter_code
_entity_poly.pdbx_strand_id
1 'polypeptide(L)'
;MSEHETADRRPRATRVLRKAAGTLATGVTGVLAVRLIEGVEPGTLPRKVAVRVTRWGIVGARRAEAAVERARLAAGDIRAAAYAQLGEQAPPPSTRSAEPHGHAH
;
A
#
# COMPACT_ATOMS: atom_id res chain seq x y z
N MET A 1 -19.08 -42.55 -13.71
CA MET A 1 -18.08 -41.64 -14.31
C MET A 1 -18.58 -40.23 -13.99
N SER A 2 -18.10 -39.63 -12.90
CA SER A 2 -18.61 -38.36 -12.38
C SER A 2 -17.47 -37.35 -12.42
N GLU A 3 -17.55 -36.46 -13.41
CA GLU A 3 -16.65 -35.32 -13.58
C GLU A 3 -16.97 -34.29 -12.49
N HIS A 4 -15.98 -34.00 -11.65
CA HIS A 4 -16.09 -32.94 -10.64
C HIS A 4 -15.85 -31.59 -11.31
N GLU A 5 -16.91 -30.77 -11.35
CA GLU A 5 -16.87 -29.37 -11.76
C GLU A 5 -15.95 -28.55 -10.84
N THR A 6 -14.75 -28.22 -11.33
CA THR A 6 -13.84 -27.29 -10.65
C THR A 6 -14.35 -25.87 -10.86
N ALA A 7 -15.17 -25.38 -9.92
CA ALA A 7 -15.64 -24.01 -9.91
C ALA A 7 -14.46 -23.02 -9.84
N ASP A 8 -14.25 -22.29 -10.94
CA ASP A 8 -13.23 -21.25 -11.08
C ASP A 8 -13.47 -20.13 -10.05
N ARG A 9 -12.61 -20.07 -9.02
CA ARG A 9 -12.65 -19.06 -7.95
C ARG A 9 -12.01 -17.72 -8.34
N ARG A 10 -11.43 -17.59 -9.55
CA ARG A 10 -10.71 -16.40 -10.01
C ARG A 10 -11.54 -15.12 -10.29
N PRO A 11 -12.85 -15.15 -10.64
CA PRO A 11 -13.54 -13.94 -11.11
C PRO A 11 -13.92 -12.97 -9.99
N ARG A 12 -13.87 -13.40 -8.72
CA ARG A 12 -14.22 -12.54 -7.57
C ARG A 12 -13.05 -11.68 -7.11
N ALA A 13 -11.84 -12.23 -7.07
CA ALA A 13 -10.64 -11.50 -6.66
C ALA A 13 -10.30 -10.37 -7.65
N THR A 14 -10.35 -10.65 -8.94
CA THR A 14 -10.12 -9.64 -10.01
C THR A 14 -11.17 -8.53 -9.98
N ARG A 15 -12.43 -8.85 -9.67
CA ARG A 15 -13.51 -7.87 -9.50
C ARG A 15 -13.29 -6.96 -8.28
N VAL A 16 -12.87 -7.51 -7.15
CA VAL A 16 -12.55 -6.72 -5.94
C VAL A 16 -11.36 -5.80 -6.20
N LEU A 17 -10.32 -6.32 -6.85
CA LEU A 17 -9.13 -5.53 -7.21
C LEU A 17 -9.47 -4.37 -8.16
N ARG A 18 -10.31 -4.63 -9.17
CA ARG A 18 -10.77 -3.61 -10.12
C ARG A 18 -11.62 -2.53 -9.45
N LYS A 19 -12.50 -2.92 -8.52
CA LYS A 19 -13.27 -1.96 -7.70
C LYS A 19 -12.35 -1.12 -6.81
N ALA A 20 -11.40 -1.74 -6.12
CA ALA A 20 -10.45 -1.05 -5.26
C ALA A 20 -9.59 -0.04 -6.06
N ALA A 21 -9.11 -0.43 -7.25
CA ALA A 21 -8.38 0.46 -8.15
C ALA A 21 -9.23 1.67 -8.57
N GLY A 22 -10.50 1.46 -8.90
CA GLY A 22 -11.43 2.55 -9.21
C GLY A 22 -11.65 3.50 -8.04
N THR A 23 -11.83 2.97 -6.82
CA THR A 23 -11.99 3.79 -5.61
C THR A 23 -10.73 4.61 -5.30
N LEU A 24 -9.54 4.05 -5.49
CA LEU A 24 -8.28 4.78 -5.33
C LEU A 24 -8.12 5.89 -6.37
N ALA A 25 -8.46 5.60 -7.64
CA ALA A 25 -8.42 6.60 -8.70
C ALA A 25 -9.33 7.80 -8.39
N THR A 26 -10.59 7.54 -8.00
CA THR A 26 -11.52 8.60 -7.61
C THR A 26 -11.06 9.36 -6.35
N GLY A 27 -10.43 8.66 -5.39
CA GLY A 27 -9.87 9.29 -4.18
C GLY A 27 -8.70 10.24 -4.48
N VAL A 28 -7.78 9.84 -5.36
CA VAL A 28 -6.65 10.69 -5.80
C VAL A 28 -7.15 11.92 -6.54
N THR A 29 -8.14 11.77 -7.43
CA THR A 29 -8.78 12.89 -8.12
C THR A 29 -9.46 13.85 -7.13
N GLY A 30 -10.08 13.35 -6.07
CA GLY A 30 -10.68 14.19 -5.02
C GLY A 30 -9.67 15.03 -4.24
N VAL A 31 -8.51 14.46 -3.89
CA VAL A 31 -7.41 15.20 -3.24
C VAL A 31 -6.84 16.26 -4.19
N LEU A 32 -6.65 15.92 -5.47
CA LEU A 32 -6.16 16.88 -6.47
C LEU A 32 -7.16 18.03 -6.66
N ALA A 33 -8.46 17.74 -6.71
CA ALA A 33 -9.50 18.75 -6.81
C ALA A 33 -9.48 19.72 -5.63
N VAL A 34 -9.32 19.22 -4.39
CA VAL A 34 -9.17 20.07 -3.20
C VAL A 34 -7.91 20.95 -3.30
N ARG A 35 -6.77 20.38 -3.72
CA ARG A 35 -5.52 21.15 -3.86
C ARG A 35 -5.55 22.19 -4.98
N LEU A 36 -6.28 21.92 -6.06
CA LEU A 36 -6.48 22.86 -7.16
C LEU A 36 -7.45 23.99 -6.78
N ILE A 37 -8.47 23.70 -5.96
CA ILE A 37 -9.37 24.72 -5.38
C ILE A 37 -8.63 25.60 -4.37
N GLU A 38 -7.63 25.07 -3.65
CA GLU A 38 -6.79 25.84 -2.72
C GLU A 38 -5.83 26.83 -3.40
N GLY A 39 -5.63 26.74 -4.72
CA GLY A 39 -4.75 27.67 -5.43
C GLY A 39 -5.49 28.89 -5.98
N VAL A 40 -5.66 29.97 -5.19
CA VAL A 40 -5.41 31.38 -5.59
C VAL A 40 -5.17 32.33 -4.39
N GLU A 41 -5.63 32.09 -3.14
CA GLU A 41 -5.33 33.01 -2.02
C GLU A 41 -4.56 32.38 -0.84
N PRO A 42 -3.24 32.67 -0.68
CA PRO A 42 -2.52 32.37 0.55
C PRO A 42 -3.07 33.22 1.70
N GLY A 43 -3.92 32.65 2.55
CA GLY A 43 -4.36 33.31 3.80
C GLY A 43 -5.76 33.00 4.30
N THR A 44 -6.61 32.31 3.52
CA THR A 44 -8.04 32.16 3.85
C THR A 44 -8.39 30.88 4.60
N LEU A 45 -7.48 29.89 4.67
CA LEU A 45 -7.74 28.65 5.37
C LEU A 45 -7.70 28.89 6.89
N PRO A 46 -8.78 28.64 7.65
CA PRO A 46 -8.74 28.81 9.08
C PRO A 46 -7.65 27.92 9.66
N ARG A 47 -6.78 28.46 10.52
CA ARG A 47 -5.67 27.71 11.15
C ARG A 47 -6.12 26.36 11.73
N LYS A 48 -7.35 26.28 12.25
CA LYS A 48 -7.97 25.04 12.74
C LYS A 48 -8.12 23.96 11.66
N VAL A 49 -8.48 24.33 10.43
CA VAL A 49 -8.60 23.39 9.30
C VAL A 49 -7.21 22.92 8.88
N ALA A 50 -6.25 23.84 8.70
CA ALA A 50 -4.89 23.50 8.33
C ALA A 50 -4.25 22.52 9.34
N VAL A 51 -4.37 22.80 10.64
CA VAL A 51 -3.87 21.92 11.71
C VAL A 51 -4.56 20.55 11.69
N ARG A 52 -5.87 20.49 11.43
CA ARG A 52 -6.58 19.21 11.31
C ARG A 52 -6.08 18.40 10.11
N VAL A 53 -5.95 19.02 8.95
CA VAL A 53 -5.44 18.36 7.74
C VAL A 53 -4.02 17.84 7.98
N THR A 54 -3.12 18.66 8.51
CA THR A 54 -1.76 18.24 8.84
C THR A 54 -1.75 17.10 9.87
N ARG A 55 -2.56 17.18 10.92
CA ARG A 55 -2.68 16.11 11.92
C ARG A 55 -3.12 14.78 11.27
N TRP A 56 -4.13 14.83 10.41
CA TRP A 56 -4.58 13.66 9.65
C TRP A 56 -3.49 13.14 8.71
N GLY A 57 -2.74 14.03 8.06
CA GLY A 57 -1.58 13.67 7.24
C GLY A 57 -0.51 12.93 8.03
N ILE A 58 -0.13 13.42 9.21
CA ILE A 58 0.86 12.78 10.09
C ILE A 58 0.38 11.38 10.52
N VAL A 59 -0.87 11.27 10.96
CA VAL A 59 -1.44 9.97 11.37
C VAL A 59 -1.54 9.01 10.19
N GLY A 60 -1.85 9.53 9.00
CA GLY A 60 -1.88 8.76 7.75
C GLY A 60 -0.51 8.21 7.38
N ALA A 61 0.53 9.04 7.44
CA ALA A 61 1.91 8.65 7.13
C ALA A 61 2.40 7.50 8.03
N ARG A 62 2.17 7.59 9.35
CA ARG A 62 2.53 6.52 10.30
C ARG A 62 1.83 5.19 10.00
N ARG A 63 0.57 5.25 9.57
CA ARG A 63 -0.17 4.03 9.16
C ARG A 63 0.35 3.47 7.84
N ALA A 64 0.78 4.32 6.92
CA ALA A 64 1.37 3.90 5.66
C ALA A 64 2.69 3.14 5.89
N GLU A 65 3.56 3.61 6.78
CA GLU A 65 4.79 2.89 7.18
C GLU A 65 4.49 1.47 7.65
N ALA A 66 3.52 1.33 8.57
CA ALA A 66 3.11 0.03 9.08
C ALA A 66 2.42 -0.87 8.01
N ALA A 67 1.83 -0.28 6.96
CA ALA A 67 1.27 -1.03 5.85
C ALA A 67 2.37 -1.52 4.89
N VAL A 68 3.39 -0.69 4.65
CA VAL A 68 4.56 -1.05 3.83
C VAL A 68 5.29 -2.25 4.43
N GLU A 69 5.51 -2.26 5.74
CA GLU A 69 6.19 -3.39 6.39
C GLU A 69 5.37 -4.68 6.28
N ARG A 70 4.05 -4.60 6.51
CA ARG A 70 3.16 -5.76 6.32
C ARG A 70 3.16 -6.27 4.88
N ALA A 71 3.18 -5.37 3.90
CA ALA A 71 3.26 -5.74 2.49
C ALA A 71 4.58 -6.45 2.17
N ARG A 72 5.70 -5.98 2.76
CA ARG A 72 7.00 -6.62 2.62
C ARG A 72 6.98 -8.05 3.15
N LEU A 73 6.39 -8.27 4.33
CA LEU A 73 6.27 -9.61 4.92
C LEU A 73 5.39 -10.53 4.08
N ALA A 74 4.20 -10.06 3.67
CA ALA A 74 3.28 -10.85 2.85
C ALA A 74 3.89 -11.25 1.49
N ALA A 75 4.69 -10.36 0.88
CA ALA A 75 5.42 -10.69 -0.33
C ALA A 75 6.47 -11.79 -0.09
N GLY A 76 7.11 -11.79 1.09
CA GLY A 76 7.99 -12.87 1.55
C GLY A 76 7.26 -14.20 1.67
N ASP A 77 6.08 -14.22 2.29
CA ASP A 77 5.26 -15.43 2.46
C ASP A 77 4.82 -16.01 1.10
N ILE A 78 4.39 -15.14 0.17
CA ILE A 78 4.01 -15.56 -1.19
C ILE A 78 5.21 -16.16 -1.92
N ARG A 79 6.38 -15.52 -1.83
CA ARG A 79 7.61 -16.04 -2.43
C ARG A 79 7.97 -17.40 -1.85
N ALA A 80 7.96 -17.54 -0.52
CA ALA A 80 8.25 -18.81 0.14
C ALA A 80 7.28 -19.92 -0.29
N ALA A 81 5.98 -19.62 -0.37
CA ALA A 81 4.96 -20.56 -0.84
C ALA A 81 5.16 -20.96 -2.32
N ALA A 82 5.69 -20.08 -3.16
CA ALA A 82 6.02 -20.38 -4.55
C ALA A 82 7.24 -21.31 -4.66
N TYR A 83 8.31 -21.05 -3.89
CA TYR A 83 9.49 -21.92 -3.84
C TYR A 83 9.16 -23.32 -3.31
N ALA A 84 8.34 -23.41 -2.27
CA ALA A 84 7.88 -24.68 -1.75
C ALA A 84 7.13 -25.53 -2.81
N GLN A 85 6.35 -24.87 -3.68
CA GLN A 85 5.67 -25.56 -4.80
C GLN A 85 6.64 -26.01 -5.90
N LEU A 86 7.75 -25.29 -6.10
CA LEU A 86 8.80 -25.68 -7.03
C LEU A 86 9.70 -26.80 -6.48
N GLY A 87 9.58 -27.14 -5.19
CA GLY A 87 10.50 -28.06 -4.52
C GLY A 87 11.91 -27.48 -4.35
N GLU A 88 12.04 -26.16 -4.50
CA GLU A 88 13.30 -25.43 -4.42
C GLU A 88 13.38 -24.66 -3.10
N GLN A 89 14.61 -24.37 -2.64
CA GLN A 89 14.75 -23.54 -1.46
C GLN A 89 14.68 -22.05 -1.76
N ALA A 90 13.90 -21.32 -0.96
CA ALA A 90 13.78 -19.88 -1.08
C ALA A 90 15.14 -19.21 -0.79
N PRO A 91 15.60 -18.27 -1.64
CA PRO A 91 16.81 -17.50 -1.37
C PRO A 91 16.68 -16.75 -0.05
N PRO A 92 17.76 -16.65 0.75
CA PRO A 92 17.74 -15.88 1.99
C PRO A 92 17.32 -14.44 1.69
N PRO A 93 16.51 -13.82 2.57
CA PRO A 93 16.04 -12.46 2.33
C PRO A 93 17.25 -11.56 2.13
N SER A 94 17.30 -10.84 1.00
CA SER A 94 18.37 -9.89 0.78
C SER A 94 18.30 -8.85 1.89
N THR A 95 19.33 -8.83 2.73
CA THR A 95 19.60 -7.69 3.60
C THR A 95 19.74 -6.51 2.66
N ARG A 96 18.69 -5.70 2.50
CA ARG A 96 18.83 -4.38 1.88
C ARG A 96 19.96 -3.75 2.68
N SER A 97 21.10 -3.51 2.03
CA SER A 97 22.33 -3.04 2.65
C SER A 97 21.94 -2.07 3.76
N ALA A 98 22.14 -2.50 5.01
CA ALA A 98 22.23 -1.55 6.09
C ALA A 98 23.44 -0.72 5.69
N GLU A 99 23.20 0.46 5.11
CA GLU A 99 24.20 1.50 5.05
C GLU A 99 24.83 1.51 6.45
N PRO A 100 26.15 1.27 6.61
CA PRO A 100 26.76 1.35 7.91
C PRO A 100 26.65 2.81 8.35
N HIS A 101 25.59 3.13 9.11
CA HIS A 101 25.46 4.41 9.77
C HIS A 101 26.53 4.46 10.86
N GLY A 102 27.72 4.92 10.47
CA GLY A 102 28.82 5.20 11.37
C GLY A 102 28.39 6.32 12.31
N HIS A 103 28.02 5.97 13.53
CA HIS A 103 27.93 6.95 14.60
C HIS A 103 29.35 7.22 15.10
N ALA A 104 29.81 8.46 14.92
CA ALA A 104 31.01 8.93 15.58
C ALA A 104 30.75 8.92 17.09
N HIS A 105 31.56 8.15 17.82
CA HIS A 105 31.62 8.17 19.27
C HIS A 105 32.51 9.32 19.75
#